data_AF-A0A1Q3LPH9-F1
#
_entry.id   AF-A0A1Q3LPH9-F1
#
_cell.length_a   1.000
_cell.length_b   1.000
_cell.length_c   1.000
_cell.angle_alpha   90.00
_cell.angle_beta   90.00
_cell.angle_gamma   90.00
#
_symmetry.space_group_name_H-M   'P 1'
#
loop_
_entity.id
_entity.type
_entity.pdbx_description
1 polymer ?
#
loop_
_entity_poly.entity_id
_entity_poly.type
_entity_poly.pdbx_seq_one_letter_code
_entity_poly.pdbx_strand_id
1 'polypeptide(L)'
;MQQAIDKRPRLREATTITGYVTEDDLDAYITAADLVVNLRFPSVGESSGTLARALSAGRCCIVNDTAAYAEIPREAVVHIPILDTVPALVRAMEALLGDSDLRAMFGERARAYALSALALEGVAKQYSDFIDSMHASKTRRANRTPRQSTGKAPPPRASTPSTVEIDGVGSLQATDLRRRIAGIEGAFEAILWFQSADDVARYSLDRPGFLQGAFGPHVTIEAVRLLARPAGPGHPAPPASDTRAGIGLSILGHAHGW
;
A
#
# COMPACT_ATOMS: atom_id res chain seq x y z
N MET A 1 13.07 -16.65 -1.37
CA MET A 1 12.82 -16.48 -2.83
C MET A 1 13.58 -17.49 -3.68
N GLN A 2 14.93 -17.52 -3.62
CA GLN A 2 15.76 -18.44 -4.41
C GLN A 2 15.30 -19.91 -4.34
N GLN A 3 15.13 -20.45 -3.13
CA GLN A 3 14.64 -21.83 -2.94
C GLN A 3 13.26 -22.10 -3.59
N ALA A 4 12.39 -21.10 -3.71
CA ALA A 4 11.09 -21.26 -4.35
C ALA A 4 11.21 -21.26 -5.88
N ILE A 5 12.19 -20.55 -6.44
CA ILE A 5 12.53 -20.54 -7.86
C ILE A 5 13.24 -21.85 -8.25
N ASP A 6 14.18 -22.33 -7.43
CA ASP A 6 14.95 -23.55 -7.72
C ASP A 6 14.06 -24.79 -7.84
N LYS A 7 12.95 -24.82 -7.10
CA LYS A 7 11.92 -25.88 -7.18
C LYS A 7 11.11 -25.84 -8.49
N ARG A 8 11.29 -24.83 -9.35
CA ARG A 8 10.51 -24.58 -10.58
C ARG A 8 11.44 -24.36 -11.77
N PRO A 9 11.85 -25.42 -12.50
CA PRO A 9 12.88 -25.35 -13.54
C PRO A 9 12.63 -24.29 -14.61
N ARG A 10 11.41 -24.20 -15.15
CA ARG A 10 11.03 -23.19 -16.15
C ARG A 10 11.14 -21.76 -15.63
N LEU A 11 10.81 -21.54 -14.35
CA LEU A 11 10.93 -20.22 -13.73
C LEU A 11 12.41 -19.85 -13.55
N ARG A 12 13.23 -20.81 -13.12
CA ARG A 12 14.68 -20.60 -12.94
C ARG A 12 15.37 -20.18 -14.24
N GLU A 13 15.00 -20.77 -15.37
CA GLU A 13 15.56 -20.42 -16.69
C GLU A 13 15.15 -19.01 -17.16
N ALA A 14 13.99 -18.53 -16.73
CA ALA A 14 13.44 -17.23 -17.12
C ALA A 14 13.60 -16.13 -16.05
N THR A 15 14.37 -16.37 -14.99
CA THR A 15 14.52 -15.43 -13.87
C THR A 15 15.97 -15.12 -13.58
N THR A 16 16.29 -13.83 -13.45
CA THR A 16 17.57 -13.35 -12.92
C THR A 16 17.31 -12.64 -11.60
N ILE A 17 17.95 -13.10 -10.51
CA ILE A 17 17.95 -12.39 -9.22
C ILE A 17 19.28 -11.66 -9.11
N THR A 18 19.24 -10.33 -9.19
CA THR A 18 20.44 -9.49 -9.18
C THR A 18 20.99 -9.24 -7.78
N GLY A 19 20.17 -9.41 -6.74
CA GLY A 19 20.50 -8.92 -5.40
C GLY A 19 20.47 -7.39 -5.34
N TYR A 20 21.32 -6.81 -4.50
CA TYR A 20 21.51 -5.36 -4.46
C TYR A 20 22.37 -4.91 -5.65
N VAL A 21 21.95 -3.84 -6.32
CA VAL A 21 22.63 -3.29 -7.51
C VAL A 21 22.89 -1.80 -7.31
N THR A 22 23.79 -1.23 -8.11
CA THR A 22 24.06 0.20 -8.08
C THR A 22 22.85 1.00 -8.59
N GLU A 23 22.80 2.31 -8.33
CA GLU A 23 21.74 3.16 -8.87
C GLU A 23 21.76 3.19 -10.40
N ASP A 24 22.95 3.23 -11.00
CA ASP A 24 23.13 3.21 -12.45
C ASP A 24 22.60 1.91 -13.07
N ASP A 25 22.90 0.76 -12.44
CA ASP A 25 22.37 -0.53 -12.88
C ASP A 25 20.85 -0.59 -12.72
N LEU A 26 20.31 -0.06 -11.62
CA LEU A 26 18.86 0.00 -11.39
C LEU A 26 18.17 0.80 -12.50
N ASP A 27 18.70 1.98 -12.82
CA ASP A 27 18.16 2.84 -13.88
C ASP A 27 18.29 2.19 -15.26
N ALA A 28 19.39 1.47 -15.52
CA ALA A 28 19.59 0.70 -16.73
C ALA A 28 18.57 -0.44 -16.85
N TYR A 29 18.32 -1.21 -15.79
CA TYR A 29 17.31 -2.27 -15.77
C TYR A 29 15.90 -1.72 -15.99
N ILE A 30 15.54 -0.62 -15.31
CA ILE A 30 14.26 0.05 -15.50
C ILE A 30 14.09 0.50 -16.95
N THR A 31 15.15 1.07 -17.53
CA THR A 31 15.14 1.56 -18.92
C THR A 31 15.10 0.42 -19.94
N ALA A 32 15.65 -0.75 -19.62
CA ALA A 32 15.60 -1.92 -20.47
C ALA A 32 14.25 -2.67 -20.39
N ALA A 33 13.47 -2.45 -19.33
CA ALA A 33 12.22 -3.19 -19.11
C ALA A 33 11.08 -2.73 -20.04
N ASP A 34 10.33 -3.71 -20.58
CA ASP A 34 9.05 -3.49 -21.24
C ASP A 34 7.93 -3.15 -20.24
N LEU A 35 7.99 -3.78 -19.06
CA LEU A 35 7.03 -3.66 -17.98
C LEU A 35 7.75 -3.65 -16.63
N VAL A 36 7.32 -2.76 -15.74
CA VAL A 36 7.80 -2.71 -14.35
C VAL A 36 6.68 -3.17 -13.42
N VAL A 37 6.85 -4.35 -12.84
CA VAL A 37 5.91 -4.89 -11.84
C VAL A 37 6.41 -4.48 -10.45
N ASN A 38 5.78 -3.47 -9.86
CA ASN A 38 6.17 -2.90 -8.58
C ASN A 38 5.03 -3.10 -7.57
N LEU A 39 4.94 -4.33 -7.07
CA LEU A 39 3.95 -4.73 -6.08
C LEU A 39 4.47 -4.46 -4.67
N ARG A 40 3.57 -4.02 -3.79
CA ARG A 40 3.89 -3.76 -2.39
C ARG A 40 2.70 -4.16 -1.53
N PHE A 41 2.91 -5.19 -0.72
CA PHE A 41 1.92 -5.66 0.23
C PHE A 41 2.63 -6.34 1.41
N PRO A 42 2.29 -5.98 2.67
CA PRO A 42 1.51 -4.80 3.08
C PRO A 42 2.31 -3.49 2.93
N SER A 43 1.66 -2.32 3.02
CA SER A 43 2.32 -1.00 2.99
C SER A 43 2.54 -0.47 4.41
N VAL A 44 3.56 0.36 4.61
CA VAL A 44 3.78 1.17 5.81
C VAL A 44 3.48 2.66 5.60
N GLY A 45 2.79 3.03 4.53
CA GLY A 45 2.46 4.42 4.18
C GLY A 45 3.59 5.17 3.44
N GLU A 46 4.48 4.43 2.81
CA GLU A 46 5.67 4.90 2.12
C GLU A 46 5.43 5.19 0.64
N SER A 47 6.24 6.11 0.07
CA SER A 47 6.38 6.30 -1.38
C SER A 47 7.51 5.40 -1.93
N SER A 48 7.45 5.03 -3.22
CA SER A 48 8.47 4.17 -3.85
C SER A 48 9.38 4.94 -4.79
N GLY A 49 10.68 5.03 -4.45
CA GLY A 49 11.69 5.62 -5.31
C GLY A 49 11.89 4.84 -6.62
N THR A 50 11.83 3.51 -6.57
CA THR A 50 11.90 2.66 -7.78
C THR A 50 10.75 2.93 -8.73
N LEU A 51 9.52 3.10 -8.21
CA LEU A 51 8.37 3.45 -9.03
C LEU A 51 8.53 4.86 -9.61
N ALA A 52 8.93 5.85 -8.81
CA ALA A 52 9.16 7.21 -9.30
C ALA A 52 10.18 7.26 -10.46
N ARG A 53 11.28 6.49 -10.35
CA ARG A 53 12.27 6.33 -11.44
C ARG A 53 11.65 5.68 -12.68
N ALA A 54 10.87 4.61 -12.51
CA ALA A 54 10.19 3.93 -13.61
C ALA A 54 9.18 4.84 -14.34
N LEU A 55 8.38 5.62 -13.60
CA LEU A 55 7.46 6.59 -14.18
C LEU A 55 8.22 7.70 -14.93
N SER A 56 9.31 8.21 -14.35
CA SER A 56 10.16 9.22 -15.00
C SER A 56 10.81 8.69 -16.30
N ALA A 57 11.19 7.41 -16.31
CA ALA A 57 11.70 6.70 -17.48
C ALA A 57 10.59 6.32 -18.50
N GLY A 58 9.34 6.72 -18.26
CA GLY A 58 8.20 6.46 -19.13
C GLY A 58 7.85 4.98 -19.27
N ARG A 59 8.02 4.20 -18.20
CA ARG A 59 7.73 2.77 -18.21
C ARG A 59 6.29 2.49 -17.82
N CYS A 60 5.67 1.54 -18.52
CA CYS A 60 4.38 1.00 -18.11
C CYS A 60 4.57 0.18 -16.82
N CYS A 61 3.91 0.63 -15.76
CA CYS A 61 4.05 0.06 -14.42
C CYS A 61 2.75 -0.61 -13.96
N ILE A 62 2.88 -1.78 -13.32
CA ILE A 62 1.79 -2.47 -12.63
C ILE A 62 2.01 -2.35 -11.13
N VAL A 63 1.00 -1.87 -10.40
CA VAL A 63 1.07 -1.60 -8.95
C VAL A 63 -0.18 -2.13 -8.24
N ASN A 64 -0.09 -2.38 -6.93
CA ASN A 64 -1.30 -2.67 -6.15
C ASN A 64 -2.18 -1.42 -6.00
N ASP A 65 -3.51 -1.58 -6.06
CA ASP A 65 -4.50 -0.53 -5.75
C ASP A 65 -4.66 -0.37 -4.24
N THR A 66 -3.65 0.20 -3.58
CA THR A 66 -3.65 0.44 -2.12
C THR A 66 -2.65 1.53 -1.73
N ALA A 67 -2.89 2.18 -0.59
CA ALA A 67 -1.98 3.14 0.02
C ALA A 67 -1.52 4.24 -0.97
N ALA A 68 -0.25 4.65 -0.93
CA ALA A 68 0.27 5.71 -1.79
C ALA A 68 0.14 5.40 -3.29
N TYR A 69 0.01 4.13 -3.69
CA TYR A 69 -0.18 3.78 -5.10
C TYR A 69 -1.60 4.07 -5.59
N ALA A 70 -2.61 4.03 -4.71
CA ALA A 70 -4.00 4.38 -5.06
C ALA A 70 -4.19 5.86 -5.41
N GLU A 71 -3.25 6.72 -4.98
CA GLU A 71 -3.25 8.17 -5.29
C GLU A 71 -2.68 8.47 -6.68
N ILE A 72 -2.01 7.50 -7.31
CA ILE A 72 -1.46 7.66 -8.66
C ILE A 72 -2.62 7.63 -9.67
N PRO A 73 -2.65 8.54 -10.68
CA PRO A 73 -3.70 8.54 -11.69
C PRO A 73 -3.83 7.20 -12.41
N ARG A 74 -5.07 6.77 -12.67
CA ARG A 74 -5.37 5.46 -13.29
C ARG A 74 -4.87 5.34 -14.73
N GLU A 75 -4.62 6.46 -15.38
CA GLU A 75 -4.02 6.54 -16.70
C GLU A 75 -2.49 6.45 -16.67
N ALA A 76 -1.85 6.64 -15.52
CA ALA A 76 -0.39 6.64 -15.39
C ALA A 76 0.18 5.26 -15.01
N VAL A 77 -0.63 4.39 -14.40
CA VAL A 77 -0.23 3.03 -13.99
C VAL A 77 -1.39 2.07 -14.11
N VAL A 78 -1.09 0.77 -14.19
CA VAL A 78 -2.11 -0.28 -14.11
C VAL A 78 -2.24 -0.73 -12.66
N HIS A 79 -3.35 -0.36 -12.04
CA HIS A 79 -3.71 -0.83 -10.70
C HIS A 79 -4.28 -2.25 -10.74
N ILE A 80 -3.78 -3.11 -9.85
CA ILE A 80 -4.34 -4.44 -9.60
C ILE A 80 -4.82 -4.56 -8.14
N PRO A 81 -5.92 -5.28 -7.88
CA PRO A 81 -6.44 -5.43 -6.52
C PRO A 81 -5.47 -6.21 -5.62
N ILE A 82 -5.53 -5.91 -4.32
CA ILE A 82 -4.82 -6.67 -3.27
C ILE A 82 -5.46 -8.03 -2.97
N LEU A 83 -6.77 -8.15 -3.25
CA LEU A 83 -7.48 -9.42 -3.31
C LEU A 83 -7.35 -9.98 -4.73
N ASP A 84 -7.17 -11.30 -4.86
CA ASP A 84 -6.97 -11.98 -6.15
C ASP A 84 -5.86 -11.36 -7.03
N THR A 85 -4.78 -10.88 -6.39
CA THR A 85 -3.64 -10.22 -7.04
C THR A 85 -3.06 -11.05 -8.17
N VAL A 86 -2.86 -12.36 -7.97
CA VAL A 86 -2.20 -13.21 -8.97
C VAL A 86 -3.03 -13.34 -10.25
N PRO A 87 -4.32 -13.73 -10.22
CA PRO A 87 -5.16 -13.70 -11.43
C PRO A 87 -5.23 -12.34 -12.11
N ALA A 88 -5.32 -11.24 -11.34
CA ALA A 88 -5.36 -9.90 -11.90
C ALA A 88 -4.03 -9.51 -12.57
N LEU A 89 -2.90 -9.83 -11.95
CA LEU A 89 -1.57 -9.62 -12.50
C LEU A 89 -1.39 -10.38 -13.82
N VAL A 90 -1.80 -11.65 -13.87
CA VAL A 90 -1.72 -12.45 -15.11
C VAL A 90 -2.50 -11.78 -16.25
N ARG A 91 -3.76 -11.41 -16.01
CA ARG A 91 -4.58 -10.74 -17.04
C ARG A 91 -3.97 -9.40 -17.49
N ALA A 92 -3.48 -8.61 -16.54
CA ALA A 92 -2.82 -7.34 -16.85
C ALA A 92 -1.56 -7.55 -17.70
N MET A 93 -0.72 -8.53 -17.32
CA MET A 93 0.50 -8.86 -18.08
C MET A 93 0.17 -9.40 -19.47
N GLU A 94 -0.82 -10.28 -19.62
CA GLU A 94 -1.24 -10.81 -20.93
C GLU A 94 -1.72 -9.70 -21.87
N ALA A 95 -2.58 -8.80 -21.38
CA ALA A 95 -3.06 -7.66 -22.15
C ALA A 95 -1.91 -6.72 -22.55
N LEU A 96 -1.06 -6.37 -21.57
CA LEU A 96 0.03 -5.44 -21.81
C LEU A 96 1.11 -6.03 -22.70
N LEU A 97 1.50 -7.29 -22.55
CA LEU A 97 2.51 -7.93 -23.40
C LEU A 97 2.02 -8.12 -24.84
N GLY A 98 0.71 -8.32 -25.02
CA GLY A 98 0.07 -8.44 -26.34
C GLY A 98 -0.12 -7.12 -27.09
N ASP A 99 0.02 -5.96 -26.43
CA ASP A 99 -0.27 -4.65 -27.02
C ASP A 99 0.84 -3.62 -26.68
N SER A 100 1.75 -3.39 -27.63
CA SER A 100 2.84 -2.41 -27.45
C SER A 100 2.36 -0.97 -27.42
N ASP A 101 1.28 -0.64 -28.11
CA ASP A 101 0.73 0.71 -28.16
C ASP A 101 0.09 1.07 -26.82
N LEU A 102 -0.59 0.11 -26.19
CA LEU A 102 -1.09 0.24 -24.83
C LEU A 102 0.05 0.47 -23.83
N ARG A 103 1.17 -0.27 -23.95
CA ARG A 103 2.36 -0.03 -23.10
C ARG A 103 2.94 1.36 -23.31
N ALA A 104 3.05 1.81 -24.57
CA ALA A 104 3.55 3.13 -24.90
C ALA A 104 2.65 4.25 -24.35
N MET A 105 1.33 4.09 -24.48
CA MET A 105 0.34 5.01 -23.91
C MET A 105 0.51 5.15 -22.40
N PHE A 106 0.55 4.03 -21.65
CA PHE A 106 0.80 4.08 -20.21
C PHE A 106 2.15 4.74 -19.88
N GLY A 107 3.20 4.43 -20.66
CA GLY A 107 4.52 5.03 -20.48
C GLY A 107 4.54 6.55 -20.66
N GLU A 108 3.83 7.07 -21.66
CA GLU A 108 3.70 8.52 -21.89
C GLU A 108 2.98 9.20 -20.72
N ARG A 109 1.86 8.62 -20.27
CA ARG A 109 1.09 9.14 -19.13
C ARG A 109 1.87 9.07 -17.81
N ALA A 110 2.60 7.98 -17.59
CA ALA A 110 3.52 7.83 -16.47
C ALA A 110 4.56 8.95 -16.43
N ARG A 111 5.20 9.24 -17.58
CA ARG A 111 6.19 10.31 -17.69
C ARG A 111 5.57 11.69 -17.48
N ALA A 112 4.38 11.94 -18.03
CA ALA A 112 3.67 13.19 -17.82
C ALA A 112 3.32 13.42 -16.35
N TYR A 113 2.89 12.38 -15.64
CA TYR A 113 2.66 12.43 -14.20
C TYR A 113 3.95 12.70 -13.42
N ALA A 114 5.04 12.01 -13.75
CA ALA A 114 6.33 12.21 -13.10
C ALA A 114 6.84 13.66 -13.24
N LEU A 115 6.78 14.22 -14.45
CA LEU A 115 7.23 15.60 -14.72
C LEU A 115 6.36 16.68 -14.06
N SER A 116 5.10 16.37 -13.74
CA SER A 116 4.17 17.34 -13.15
C SER A 116 4.05 17.23 -11.63
N ALA A 117 3.96 16.00 -11.10
CA ALA A 117 3.70 15.75 -9.68
C ALA A 117 4.95 15.35 -8.89
N LEU A 118 5.94 14.74 -9.54
CA LEU A 118 7.12 14.16 -8.86
C LEU A 118 8.41 14.96 -9.10
N ALA A 119 8.38 15.97 -9.97
CA ALA A 119 9.53 16.80 -10.30
C ALA A 119 10.05 17.55 -9.06
N LEU A 120 11.34 17.41 -8.78
CA LEU A 120 11.98 17.94 -7.57
C LEU A 120 11.80 19.45 -7.44
N GLU A 121 11.92 20.19 -8.55
CA GLU A 121 11.74 21.64 -8.58
C GLU A 121 10.32 22.03 -8.19
N GLY A 122 9.32 21.30 -8.71
CA GLY A 122 7.92 21.52 -8.39
C GLY A 122 7.61 21.21 -6.93
N VAL A 123 8.14 20.11 -6.40
CA VAL A 123 7.99 19.72 -5.00
C VAL A 123 8.68 20.75 -4.09
N ALA A 124 9.92 21.12 -4.36
CA ALA A 124 10.66 22.10 -3.57
C ALA A 124 9.94 23.45 -3.51
N LYS A 125 9.40 23.90 -4.65
CA LYS A 125 8.58 25.12 -4.70
C LYS A 125 7.33 25.03 -3.83
N GLN A 126 6.62 23.91 -3.84
CA GLN A 126 5.43 23.72 -2.99
C GLN A 126 5.77 23.81 -1.50
N TYR A 127 6.88 23.19 -1.08
CA TYR A 127 7.36 23.32 0.30
C TYR A 127 7.71 24.77 0.65
N SER A 128 8.44 25.47 -0.23
CA SER A 128 8.80 26.88 -0.03
C SER A 128 7.57 27.77 0.11
N ASP A 129 6.63 27.67 -0.83
CA ASP A 129 5.39 28.46 -0.85
C ASP A 129 4.56 28.23 0.43
N PHE A 130 4.49 26.98 0.89
CA PHE A 130 3.80 26.65 2.13
C PHE A 130 4.46 27.30 3.35
N ILE A 131 5.78 27.22 3.47
CA ILE A 131 6.53 27.85 4.57
C ILE A 131 6.30 29.38 4.56
N ASP A 132 6.42 30.02 3.40
CA ASP A 132 6.20 31.46 3.26
C ASP A 132 4.76 31.86 3.64
N SER A 133 3.77 31.05 3.25
CA SER A 133 2.36 31.28 3.60
C SER A 133 2.12 31.25 5.11
N MET A 134 2.82 30.38 5.84
CA MET A 134 2.73 30.26 7.29
C MET A 134 3.35 31.47 8.00
N HIS A 135 4.47 31.97 7.49
CA HIS A 135 5.09 33.21 7.98
C HIS A 135 4.19 34.42 7.74
N ALA A 136 3.68 34.59 6.52
CA ALA A 136 2.78 35.68 6.18
C ALA A 136 1.48 35.67 7.03
N SER A 137 0.95 34.47 7.31
CA SER A 137 -0.25 34.28 8.13
C SER A 137 -0.03 34.61 9.60
N LYS A 138 1.15 34.29 10.17
CA LYS A 138 1.52 34.70 11.54
C LYS A 138 1.59 36.22 11.68
N THR A 139 2.22 36.90 10.71
CA THR A 139 2.32 38.36 10.68
C THR A 139 0.95 39.02 10.57
N ARG A 140 0.06 38.50 9.71
CA ARG A 140 -1.33 38.99 9.59
C ARG A 140 -2.18 38.76 10.83
N ARG A 141 -1.96 37.65 11.54
CA ARG A 141 -2.71 37.31 12.77
C ARG A 141 -2.26 38.15 13.97
N ALA A 142 -0.99 38.56 14.02
CA ALA A 142 -0.50 39.53 15.00
C ALA A 142 -1.11 40.94 14.80
N ASN A 143 -1.44 41.32 13.56
CA ASN A 143 -2.02 42.61 13.21
C ASN A 143 -3.56 42.63 13.13
N ARG A 144 -4.26 41.57 13.57
CA ARG A 144 -5.74 41.53 13.57
C ARG A 144 -6.30 41.74 14.98
N THR A 145 -7.15 42.75 15.13
CA THR A 145 -8.06 42.90 16.29
C THR A 145 -9.01 41.69 16.35
N PRO A 146 -9.38 41.17 17.53
CA PRO A 146 -10.20 39.97 17.65
C PRO A 146 -11.56 40.16 16.98
N ARG A 147 -11.86 39.33 15.97
CA ARG A 147 -13.21 39.24 15.38
C ARG A 147 -13.94 38.10 16.09
N GLN A 148 -15.12 38.40 16.64
CA GLN A 148 -16.02 37.37 17.18
C GLN A 148 -16.34 36.34 16.10
N SER A 149 -16.11 35.05 16.41
CA SER A 149 -16.39 33.97 15.49
C SER A 149 -17.89 33.75 15.38
N THR A 150 -18.45 33.89 14.18
CA THR A 150 -19.77 33.35 13.87
C THR A 150 -19.62 31.84 13.74
N GLY A 151 -20.10 31.11 14.75
CA GLY A 151 -19.99 29.66 14.84
C GLY A 151 -20.74 28.98 13.70
N LYS A 152 -20.01 28.54 12.68
CA LYS A 152 -20.50 27.50 11.77
C LYS A 152 -19.94 26.18 12.28
N ALA A 153 -20.83 25.25 12.63
CA ALA A 153 -20.45 23.94 13.13
C ALA A 153 -19.52 23.24 12.11
N PRO A 154 -18.47 22.54 12.56
CA PRO A 154 -17.67 21.72 11.67
C PRO A 154 -18.57 20.70 10.95
N PRO A 155 -18.24 20.30 9.71
CA PRO A 155 -18.97 19.24 9.03
C PRO A 155 -18.98 17.96 9.91
N PRO A 156 -20.02 17.12 9.79
CA PRO A 156 -20.11 15.89 10.58
C PRO A 156 -18.84 15.06 10.40
N ARG A 157 -18.22 14.66 11.51
CA ARG A 157 -17.07 13.75 11.50
C ARG A 157 -17.50 12.46 10.80
N ALA A 158 -16.70 11.97 9.86
CA ALA A 158 -16.85 10.62 9.33
C ALA A 158 -16.97 9.64 10.51
N SER A 159 -17.93 8.72 10.44
CA SER A 159 -18.12 7.69 11.46
C SER A 159 -16.82 6.92 11.67
N THR A 160 -16.33 6.85 12.90
CA THR A 160 -15.13 6.07 13.23
C THR A 160 -15.39 4.61 12.82
N PRO A 161 -14.49 3.97 12.06
CA PRO A 161 -14.66 2.58 11.67
C PRO A 161 -14.72 1.68 12.90
N SER A 162 -15.51 0.62 12.82
CA SER A 162 -15.58 -0.41 13.87
C SER A 162 -14.25 -1.17 13.92
N THR A 163 -13.55 -1.14 15.05
CA THR A 163 -12.26 -1.83 15.20
C THR A 163 -12.44 -3.23 15.79
N VAL A 164 -11.83 -4.24 15.17
CA VAL A 164 -11.77 -5.61 15.67
C VAL A 164 -10.32 -6.08 15.75
N GLU A 165 -9.86 -6.45 16.93
CA GLU A 165 -8.50 -6.95 17.15
C GLU A 165 -8.50 -8.46 17.36
N ILE A 166 -7.55 -9.14 16.70
CA ILE A 166 -7.43 -10.60 16.74
C ILE A 166 -5.99 -10.97 17.08
N ASP A 167 -5.81 -11.56 18.26
CA ASP A 167 -4.56 -12.21 18.67
C ASP A 167 -4.48 -13.68 18.22
N GLY A 168 -3.25 -14.21 18.18
CA GLY A 168 -3.02 -15.64 17.92
C GLY A 168 -3.28 -16.06 16.47
N VAL A 169 -3.18 -15.13 15.52
CA VAL A 169 -3.59 -15.35 14.12
C VAL A 169 -2.79 -16.47 13.44
N GLY A 170 -1.53 -16.68 13.84
CA GLY A 170 -0.66 -17.71 13.26
C GLY A 170 -1.27 -19.13 13.20
N SER A 171 -2.15 -19.47 14.16
CA SER A 171 -2.83 -20.76 14.24
C SER A 171 -4.27 -20.75 13.71
N LEU A 172 -4.85 -19.59 13.41
CA LEU A 172 -6.25 -19.47 12.97
C LEU A 172 -6.41 -19.82 11.49
N GLN A 173 -7.52 -20.47 11.17
CA GLN A 173 -7.96 -20.67 9.79
C GLN A 173 -8.73 -19.44 9.28
N ALA A 174 -8.80 -19.27 7.97
CA ALA A 174 -9.54 -18.15 7.36
C ALA A 174 -11.03 -18.13 7.76
N THR A 175 -11.63 -19.31 7.97
CA THR A 175 -13.02 -19.45 8.45
C THR A 175 -13.21 -18.98 9.89
N ASP A 176 -12.19 -19.12 10.75
CA ASP A 176 -12.24 -18.60 12.12
C ASP A 176 -12.14 -17.08 12.13
N LEU A 177 -11.28 -16.53 11.26
CA LEU A 177 -11.20 -15.09 11.06
C LEU A 177 -12.52 -14.52 10.56
N ARG A 178 -13.11 -15.17 9.54
CA ARG A 178 -14.42 -14.83 8.98
C ARG A 178 -15.50 -14.80 10.04
N ARG A 179 -15.54 -15.80 10.94
CA ARG A 179 -16.50 -15.81 12.07
C ARG A 179 -16.29 -14.66 13.06
N ARG A 180 -15.04 -14.25 13.29
CA ARG A 180 -14.71 -13.13 14.21
C ARG A 180 -15.04 -11.75 13.63
N ILE A 181 -15.05 -11.61 12.30
CA ILE A 181 -15.44 -10.38 11.62
C ILE A 181 -16.90 -10.39 11.14
N ALA A 182 -17.61 -11.52 11.28
CA ALA A 182 -19.02 -11.63 10.93
C ALA A 182 -19.87 -10.70 11.82
N GLY A 183 -20.79 -9.96 11.20
CA GLY A 183 -21.64 -8.98 11.88
C GLY A 183 -21.08 -7.56 11.90
N ILE A 184 -19.90 -7.31 11.34
CA ILE A 184 -19.45 -5.95 11.04
C ILE A 184 -20.21 -5.43 9.83
N GLU A 185 -20.85 -4.27 9.98
CA GLU A 185 -21.48 -3.51 8.89
C GLU A 185 -20.81 -2.15 8.76
N GLY A 186 -20.67 -1.67 7.52
CA GLY A 186 -20.08 -0.37 7.25
C GLY A 186 -18.54 -0.38 7.29
N ALA A 187 -17.95 0.78 7.56
CA ALA A 187 -16.51 0.96 7.63
C ALA A 187 -15.91 0.25 8.86
N PHE A 188 -14.79 -0.46 8.67
CA PHE A 188 -14.14 -1.23 9.72
C PHE A 188 -12.61 -1.19 9.63
N GLU A 189 -11.98 -1.54 10.75
CA GLU A 189 -10.56 -1.83 10.84
C GLU A 189 -10.35 -3.16 11.57
N ALA A 190 -9.83 -4.17 10.88
CA ALA A 190 -9.46 -5.45 11.48
C ALA A 190 -7.95 -5.51 11.70
N ILE A 191 -7.49 -5.64 12.95
CA ILE A 191 -6.07 -5.70 13.30
C ILE A 191 -5.70 -7.12 13.69
N LEU A 192 -4.86 -7.74 12.86
CA LEU A 192 -4.38 -9.11 13.05
C LEU A 192 -2.99 -9.07 13.66
N TRP A 193 -2.84 -9.54 14.90
CA TRP A 193 -1.57 -9.45 15.60
C TRP A 193 -0.66 -10.66 15.38
N PHE A 194 0.59 -10.37 15.02
CA PHE A 194 1.68 -11.32 14.80
C PHE A 194 2.88 -10.96 15.70
N GLN A 195 3.80 -11.92 15.91
CA GLN A 195 5.01 -11.68 16.69
C GLN A 195 6.03 -10.85 15.91
N SER A 196 6.04 -10.96 14.58
CA SER A 196 6.97 -10.24 13.70
C SER A 196 6.42 -10.03 12.29
N ALA A 197 7.05 -9.12 11.53
CA ALA A 197 6.76 -8.95 10.10
C ALA A 197 7.10 -10.22 9.28
N ASP A 198 8.12 -10.98 9.68
CA ASP A 198 8.45 -12.26 9.05
C ASP A 198 7.33 -13.30 9.23
N ASP A 199 6.60 -13.25 10.34
CA ASP A 199 5.42 -14.09 10.56
C ASP A 199 4.26 -13.69 9.64
N VAL A 200 4.05 -12.39 9.44
CA VAL A 200 3.05 -11.89 8.49
C VAL A 200 3.37 -12.41 7.08
N ALA A 201 4.62 -12.30 6.66
CA ALA A 201 5.09 -12.77 5.35
C ALA A 201 4.93 -14.28 5.21
N ARG A 202 5.40 -15.06 6.18
CA ARG A 202 5.26 -16.53 6.18
C ARG A 202 3.80 -16.95 6.17
N TYR A 203 2.96 -16.36 7.02
CA TYR A 203 1.53 -16.65 7.08
C TYR A 203 0.85 -16.39 5.73
N SER A 204 1.17 -15.27 5.08
CA SER A 204 0.62 -14.91 3.76
C SER A 204 1.08 -15.87 2.66
N LEU A 205 2.33 -16.35 2.71
CA LEU A 205 2.89 -17.28 1.73
C LEU A 205 2.37 -18.72 1.90
N ASP A 206 2.24 -19.19 3.14
CA ASP A 206 1.79 -20.54 3.46
C ASP A 206 0.27 -20.70 3.28
N ARG A 207 -0.48 -19.58 3.35
CA ARG A 207 -1.93 -19.53 3.17
C ARG A 207 -2.30 -18.53 2.05
N PRO A 208 -2.01 -18.86 0.78
CA PRO A 208 -2.37 -17.99 -0.34
C PRO A 208 -3.88 -17.74 -0.35
N GLY A 209 -4.26 -16.46 -0.49
CA GLY A 209 -5.66 -16.06 -0.46
C GLY A 209 -6.27 -16.00 0.94
N PHE A 210 -5.49 -15.97 2.02
CA PHE A 210 -6.07 -15.89 3.38
C PHE A 210 -6.99 -14.68 3.56
N LEU A 211 -6.62 -13.50 3.04
CA LEU A 211 -7.47 -12.31 3.11
C LEU A 211 -8.78 -12.55 2.35
N GLN A 212 -8.70 -13.14 1.16
CA GLN A 212 -9.88 -13.49 0.36
C GLN A 212 -10.78 -14.49 1.10
N GLY A 213 -10.19 -15.52 1.72
CA GLY A 213 -10.94 -16.51 2.48
C GLY A 213 -11.57 -15.95 3.76
N ALA A 214 -10.91 -14.97 4.38
CA ALA A 214 -11.37 -14.32 5.60
C ALA A 214 -12.49 -13.32 5.34
N PHE A 215 -12.29 -12.38 4.40
CA PHE A 215 -13.20 -11.26 4.11
C PHE A 215 -14.23 -11.57 3.02
N GLY A 216 -14.07 -12.66 2.27
CA GLY A 216 -15.03 -13.09 1.26
C GLY A 216 -15.35 -12.00 0.21
N PRO A 217 -16.46 -12.14 -0.54
CA PRO A 217 -16.86 -11.16 -1.55
C PRO A 217 -17.66 -9.97 -0.98
N HIS A 218 -17.97 -9.97 0.32
CA HIS A 218 -18.89 -9.00 0.94
C HIS A 218 -18.17 -7.77 1.50
N VAL A 219 -16.86 -7.67 1.27
CA VAL A 219 -16.02 -6.61 1.79
C VAL A 219 -15.20 -6.00 0.66
N THR A 220 -15.11 -4.68 0.67
CA THR A 220 -14.08 -3.96 -0.06
C THR A 220 -12.94 -3.65 0.91
N ILE A 221 -11.71 -4.02 0.54
CA ILE A 221 -10.53 -3.66 1.33
C ILE A 221 -9.92 -2.41 0.68
N GLU A 222 -9.81 -1.35 1.46
CA GLU A 222 -9.29 -0.05 1.03
C GLU A 222 -7.77 0.05 1.28
N ALA A 223 -7.31 -0.49 2.40
CA ALA A 223 -5.90 -0.46 2.75
C ALA A 223 -5.50 -1.63 3.64
N VAL A 224 -4.29 -2.12 3.44
CA VAL A 224 -3.64 -3.07 4.37
C VAL A 224 -2.30 -2.52 4.79
N ARG A 225 -2.12 -2.36 6.11
CA ARG A 225 -0.97 -1.67 6.71
C ARG A 225 -0.33 -2.49 7.82
N LEU A 226 0.96 -2.27 8.05
CA LEU A 226 1.61 -2.73 9.27
C LEU A 226 1.53 -1.66 10.36
N LEU A 227 1.16 -2.08 11.56
CA LEU A 227 1.13 -1.28 12.78
C LEU A 227 2.10 -1.87 13.81
N ALA A 228 2.74 -1.02 14.59
CA ALA A 228 3.43 -1.44 15.79
C ALA A 228 2.42 -1.63 16.93
N ARG A 229 2.58 -2.67 17.74
CA ARG A 229 1.74 -2.89 18.92
C ARG A 229 1.90 -1.73 19.92
N PRO A 230 0.80 -1.06 20.33
CA PRO A 230 0.86 -0.01 21.34
C PRO A 230 1.34 -0.55 22.68
N ALA A 231 2.09 0.26 23.42
CA ALA A 231 2.40 -0.02 24.83
C ALA A 231 1.25 0.49 25.71
N GLY A 232 0.39 -0.40 26.26
CA GLY A 232 -0.77 0.04 27.06
C GLY A 232 -1.50 -1.06 27.85
N PRO A 233 -2.27 -0.68 28.88
CA PRO A 233 -2.94 -1.62 29.80
C PRO A 233 -4.14 -2.29 29.12
N GLY A 234 -4.11 -3.62 29.04
CA GLY A 234 -5.12 -4.44 28.36
C GLY A 234 -4.51 -5.42 27.35
N HIS A 235 -3.28 -5.15 26.90
CA HIS A 235 -2.49 -6.09 26.11
C HIS A 235 -1.47 -6.77 27.04
N PRO A 236 -1.50 -8.10 27.20
CA PRO A 236 -0.52 -8.78 28.04
C PRO A 236 0.89 -8.44 27.53
N ALA A 237 1.76 -8.03 28.46
CA ALA A 237 3.15 -7.79 28.15
C ALA A 237 3.73 -9.04 27.45
N PRO A 238 4.51 -8.88 26.37
CA PRO A 238 5.16 -10.02 25.76
C PRO A 238 5.99 -10.76 26.83
N PRO A 239 6.01 -12.10 26.82
CA PRO A 239 6.78 -12.87 27.79
C PRO A 239 8.23 -12.41 27.79
N ALA A 240 8.88 -12.37 28.96
CA ALA A 240 10.16 -11.72 29.22
C ALA A 240 11.35 -12.16 28.32
N SER A 241 11.18 -13.20 27.50
CA SER A 241 12.12 -13.65 26.47
C SER A 241 11.97 -12.96 25.11
N ASP A 242 10.92 -12.15 24.90
CA ASP A 242 10.55 -11.61 23.59
C ASP A 242 10.46 -10.07 23.64
N THR A 243 11.59 -9.42 23.35
CA THR A 243 11.71 -7.96 23.30
C THR A 243 11.23 -7.36 21.98
N ARG A 244 10.63 -8.15 21.06
CA ARG A 244 10.09 -7.63 19.81
C ARG A 244 8.67 -7.12 20.04
N ALA A 245 8.46 -5.83 19.82
CA ALA A 245 7.12 -5.25 19.78
C ALA A 245 6.31 -5.98 18.70
N GLY A 246 5.17 -6.56 19.09
CA GLY A 246 4.30 -7.28 18.15
C GLY A 246 3.91 -6.40 16.95
N ILE A 247 3.68 -7.04 15.81
CA ILE A 247 3.32 -6.37 14.56
C ILE A 247 1.86 -6.68 14.23
N GLY A 248 1.06 -5.64 14.02
CA GLY A 248 -0.33 -5.74 13.61
C GLY A 248 -0.44 -5.60 12.09
N LEU A 249 -1.14 -6.51 11.43
CA LEU A 249 -1.63 -6.30 10.06
C LEU A 249 -3.02 -5.68 10.16
N SER A 250 -3.09 -4.36 9.98
CA SER A 250 -4.34 -3.61 9.95
C SER A 250 -4.95 -3.67 8.56
N ILE A 251 -6.24 -4.02 8.49
CA ILE A 251 -7.03 -4.12 7.27
C ILE A 251 -8.20 -3.15 7.42
N LEU A 252 -8.16 -2.05 6.68
CA LEU A 252 -9.26 -1.11 6.57
C LEU A 252 -10.12 -1.46 5.36
N GLY A 253 -11.43 -1.38 5.54
CA GLY A 253 -12.36 -1.64 4.47
C GLY A 253 -13.79 -1.29 4.83
N HIS A 254 -14.70 -1.66 3.93
CA HIS A 254 -16.12 -1.50 4.09
C HIS A 254 -16.83 -2.84 3.90
N ALA A 255 -17.66 -3.23 4.86
CA ALA A 255 -18.47 -4.44 4.82
C ALA A 255 -19.89 -4.12 4.29
N HIS A 256 -20.37 -4.91 3.33
CA HIS A 256 -21.65 -4.72 2.65
C HIS A 256 -22.76 -5.65 3.16
N GLY A 257 -22.72 -6.00 4.44
CA GLY A 257 -23.61 -6.98 5.06
C GLY A 257 -23.09 -8.41 4.91
N TRP A 258 -23.14 -9.16 6.01
CA TRP A 258 -22.58 -10.52 6.16
C TRP A 258 -23.64 -11.50 6.63
#